data_AF-A0A3D1JCU3-F1
#
_entry.id   AF-A0A3D1JCU3-F1
#
_cell.length_a   1.000
_cell.length_b   1.000
_cell.length_c   1.000
_cell.angle_alpha   90.00
_cell.angle_beta   90.00
_cell.angle_gamma   90.00
#
_symmetry.space_group_name_H-M   'P 1'
#
loop_
_entity.id
_entity.type
_entity.pdbx_description
1 polymer ?
#
loop_
_entity_poly.entity_id
_entity_poly.type
_entity_poly.pdbx_seq_one_letter_code
_entity_poly.pdbx_strand_id
1 'polypeptide(L)'
;MKKHVIPALFVCSIVLLTACGVSSTPSTASSPENRFLPAIESQSTPADIPPSTSREQSYPVGTPVPEGEEAYPPASERGEAPAYPQPAAPASFTPYASGTTTGVEAVDRVLAAFTTGNLSSRQSLISFLAAPCTREKGLTPLPQCVASESEATLVEGLPILGPEGSFLRRSEVPADFFAGDFHLVAVYRIKPEALQETYTPSGQYGIVLAQSRAPGSVTFITLRVNESGIVRVDIDRDHPASDFADAGDFLLPPQP
;
A
#
# COMPACT_ATOMS: atom_id res chain seq x y z
N MET A 1 -56.88 -4.20 18.26
CA MET A 1 -56.16 -5.44 17.92
C MET A 1 -56.84 -6.10 16.70
N LYS A 2 -56.33 -5.87 15.50
CA LYS A 2 -56.75 -6.59 14.28
C LYS A 2 -55.49 -7.12 13.62
N LYS A 3 -55.33 -8.45 13.66
CA LYS A 3 -54.24 -9.20 13.04
C LYS A 3 -54.62 -9.40 11.58
N HIS A 4 -53.83 -8.87 10.64
CA HIS A 4 -53.86 -9.32 9.26
C HIS A 4 -52.58 -10.13 9.00
N VAL A 5 -52.80 -11.43 8.80
CA VAL A 5 -51.84 -12.42 8.35
C VAL A 5 -51.87 -12.39 6.83
N ILE A 6 -50.74 -12.11 6.18
CA ILE A 6 -50.55 -12.28 4.75
C ILE A 6 -49.62 -13.48 4.56
N PRO A 7 -50.05 -14.58 3.90
CA PRO A 7 -49.20 -15.71 3.65
C PRO A 7 -48.34 -15.51 2.38
N ALA A 8 -47.19 -16.16 2.42
CA ALA A 8 -46.18 -16.25 1.40
C ALA A 8 -46.68 -16.79 0.05
N LEU A 9 -46.08 -16.30 -1.04
CA LEU A 9 -45.94 -16.99 -2.32
C LEU A 9 -44.85 -16.27 -3.12
N PHE A 10 -43.60 -16.65 -2.93
CA PHE A 10 -42.54 -16.28 -3.87
C PHE A 10 -42.10 -17.56 -4.59
N VAL A 11 -42.50 -17.63 -5.85
CA VAL A 11 -42.32 -18.75 -6.76
C VAL A 11 -40.86 -18.81 -7.19
N CYS A 12 -40.22 -19.91 -6.82
CA CYS A 12 -38.90 -20.30 -7.28
C CYS A 12 -39.00 -20.74 -8.75
N SER A 13 -38.60 -19.87 -9.69
CA SER A 13 -38.47 -20.24 -11.10
C SER A 13 -37.04 -20.72 -11.36
N ILE A 14 -36.84 -22.03 -11.20
CA ILE A 14 -35.68 -22.76 -11.68
C ILE A 14 -35.86 -22.92 -13.20
N VAL A 15 -35.05 -22.22 -14.00
CA VAL A 15 -34.93 -22.49 -15.44
C VAL A 15 -33.70 -23.37 -15.64
N LEU A 16 -33.93 -24.68 -15.76
CA LEU A 16 -32.99 -25.61 -16.38
C LEU A 16 -33.00 -25.36 -17.89
N LEU A 17 -31.86 -24.96 -18.45
CA LEU A 17 -31.60 -25.10 -19.88
C LEU A 17 -30.48 -26.13 -20.06
N THR A 18 -30.92 -27.30 -20.50
CA THR A 18 -30.10 -28.46 -20.81
C THR A 18 -29.91 -28.56 -22.32
N ALA A 19 -28.70 -28.94 -22.71
CA ALA A 19 -28.31 -29.68 -23.92
C ALA A 19 -28.08 -28.93 -25.25
N CYS A 20 -26.82 -29.00 -25.70
CA CYS A 20 -26.31 -29.49 -27.00
C CYS A 20 -24.95 -28.78 -27.22
N GLY A 21 -23.79 -29.42 -27.19
CA GLY A 21 -23.44 -30.61 -27.95
C GLY A 21 -22.69 -30.18 -29.21
N VAL A 22 -21.43 -29.76 -29.09
CA VAL A 22 -20.47 -29.71 -30.22
C VAL A 22 -19.11 -30.18 -29.71
N SER A 23 -18.82 -31.45 -30.02
CA SER A 23 -17.51 -32.07 -29.93
C SER A 23 -16.63 -31.49 -31.03
N SER A 24 -15.56 -30.78 -30.66
CA SER A 24 -14.51 -30.36 -31.59
C SER A 24 -13.17 -30.90 -31.08
N THR A 25 -12.68 -31.88 -31.84
CA THR A 25 -11.36 -32.52 -31.85
C THR A 25 -10.18 -31.71 -31.28
N PRO A 26 -9.26 -32.35 -30.53
CA PRO A 26 -7.96 -31.75 -30.20
C PRO A 26 -7.06 -31.75 -31.44
N SER A 27 -6.62 -30.56 -31.87
CA SER A 27 -5.51 -30.43 -32.80
C SER A 27 -4.20 -30.71 -32.06
N THR A 28 -3.62 -31.87 -32.35
CA THR A 28 -2.23 -32.21 -32.08
C THR A 28 -1.34 -31.36 -32.98
N ALA A 29 -0.87 -30.22 -32.47
CA ALA A 29 0.18 -29.44 -33.11
C ALA A 29 1.52 -29.73 -32.42
N SER A 30 2.29 -30.58 -33.09
CA SER A 30 3.74 -30.70 -33.13
C SER A 30 4.58 -29.81 -32.20
N SER A 31 5.27 -30.52 -31.31
CA SER A 31 6.52 -30.16 -30.65
C SER A 31 7.60 -29.68 -31.64
N PRO A 32 8.17 -28.47 -31.46
CA PRO A 32 9.47 -28.14 -32.05
C PRO A 32 10.59 -28.62 -31.12
N GLU A 33 11.31 -29.62 -31.63
CA GLU A 33 12.73 -29.94 -31.43
C GLU A 33 13.46 -29.27 -30.26
N ASN A 34 13.80 -30.12 -29.29
CA ASN A 34 14.98 -30.03 -28.43
C ASN A 34 16.23 -29.62 -29.23
N ARG A 35 16.61 -28.34 -29.14
CA ARG A 35 17.99 -27.94 -29.41
C ARG A 35 18.75 -27.95 -28.08
N PHE A 36 19.36 -29.09 -27.83
CA PHE A 36 20.40 -29.28 -26.81
C PHE A 36 21.45 -28.16 -26.92
N LEU A 37 21.52 -27.32 -25.90
CA LEU A 37 22.69 -26.51 -25.62
C LEU A 37 23.66 -27.36 -24.78
N PRO A 38 24.97 -27.33 -25.06
CA PRO A 38 25.95 -28.09 -24.29
C PRO A 38 25.97 -27.60 -22.84
N ALA A 39 26.01 -28.56 -21.92
CA ALA A 39 26.26 -28.32 -20.51
C ALA A 39 27.59 -27.57 -20.36
N ILE A 40 27.53 -26.31 -19.92
CA ILE A 40 28.70 -25.62 -19.40
C ILE A 40 28.86 -26.13 -17.97
N GLU A 41 29.81 -27.04 -17.80
CA GLU A 41 30.40 -27.41 -16.52
C GLU A 41 31.01 -26.14 -15.90
N SER A 42 30.24 -25.44 -15.07
CA SER A 42 30.78 -24.44 -14.16
C SER A 42 31.59 -25.17 -13.10
N GLN A 43 32.91 -25.21 -13.31
CA GLN A 43 33.88 -25.61 -12.30
C GLN A 43 33.76 -24.66 -11.10
N SER A 44 33.13 -25.15 -10.04
CA SER A 44 33.17 -24.55 -8.71
C SER A 44 34.62 -24.48 -8.23
N THR A 45 35.20 -23.29 -8.26
CA THR A 45 36.47 -23.04 -7.56
C THR A 45 36.12 -22.78 -6.10
N PRO A 46 36.69 -23.52 -5.12
CA PRO A 46 36.54 -23.18 -3.71
C PRO A 46 37.34 -21.90 -3.46
N ALA A 47 36.66 -20.80 -3.20
CA ALA A 47 37.31 -19.64 -2.60
C ALA A 47 37.52 -19.95 -1.12
N ASP A 48 38.76 -20.25 -0.74
CA ASP A 48 39.24 -20.20 0.63
C ASP A 48 39.01 -18.78 1.17
N ILE A 49 37.93 -18.58 1.92
CA ILE A 49 37.70 -17.38 2.70
C ILE A 49 38.46 -17.57 4.03
N PRO A 50 39.54 -16.81 4.29
CA PRO A 50 40.20 -16.88 5.58
C PRO A 50 39.24 -16.42 6.69
N PRO A 51 39.31 -17.01 7.90
CA PRO A 51 38.47 -16.61 9.02
C PRO A 51 38.74 -15.14 9.36
N SER A 52 37.70 -14.32 9.23
CA SER A 52 37.70 -12.93 9.69
C SER A 52 37.82 -12.93 11.21
N THR A 53 39.05 -12.77 11.71
CA THR A 53 39.32 -12.53 13.12
C THR A 53 38.61 -11.26 13.56
N SER A 54 37.63 -11.41 14.46
CA SER A 54 36.98 -10.32 15.19
C SER A 54 38.04 -9.46 15.87
N ARG A 55 38.35 -8.31 15.27
CA ARG A 55 39.18 -7.28 15.89
C ARG A 55 38.30 -6.51 16.85
N GLU A 56 38.36 -6.89 18.12
CA GLU A 56 37.82 -6.14 19.25
C GLU A 56 38.38 -4.71 19.18
N GLN A 57 37.55 -3.76 18.72
CA GLN A 57 37.87 -2.34 18.81
C GLN A 57 37.72 -1.92 20.27
N SER A 58 38.83 -2.04 21.00
CA SER A 58 39.00 -1.44 22.32
C SER A 58 38.97 0.09 22.15
N TYR A 59 37.87 0.72 22.54
CA TYR A 59 37.80 2.17 22.61
C TYR A 59 38.70 2.67 23.76
N PRO A 60 39.56 3.67 23.54
CA PRO A 60 40.34 4.26 24.61
C PRO A 60 39.39 4.93 25.62
N VAL A 61 39.41 4.41 26.84
CA VAL A 61 38.84 5.05 28.03
C VAL A 61 39.69 6.27 28.35
N GLY A 62 39.03 7.42 28.52
CA GLY A 62 39.55 8.51 29.33
C GLY A 62 40.00 9.74 28.56
N THR A 63 39.09 10.70 28.40
CA THR A 63 39.47 12.11 28.48
C THR A 63 38.72 12.69 29.67
N PRO A 64 39.39 13.20 30.72
CA PRO A 64 38.72 13.90 31.81
C PRO A 64 38.08 15.17 31.25
N VAL A 65 36.79 15.34 31.52
CA VAL A 65 36.05 16.59 31.24
C VAL A 65 36.63 17.66 32.17
N PRO A 66 37.21 18.76 31.65
CA PRO A 66 37.62 19.86 32.51
C PRO A 66 36.38 20.51 33.11
N GLU A 67 36.32 20.56 34.44
CA GLU A 67 35.38 21.38 35.22
C GLU A 67 35.72 22.86 34.98
N GLY A 68 35.32 23.37 33.82
CA GLY A 68 35.22 24.80 33.54
C GLY A 68 33.86 25.28 34.00
N GLU A 69 33.81 25.86 35.19
CA GLU A 69 32.64 26.56 35.74
C GLU A 69 32.45 27.87 34.96
N GLU A 70 31.94 27.78 33.72
CA GLU A 70 31.48 28.95 32.97
C GLU A 70 30.18 29.43 33.61
N ALA A 71 30.28 30.59 34.27
CA ALA A 71 29.16 31.31 34.86
C ALA A 71 28.11 31.60 33.78
N TYR A 72 26.98 30.90 33.85
CA TYR A 72 25.81 31.19 33.02
C TYR A 72 25.32 32.61 33.31
N PRO A 73 25.13 33.46 32.29
CA PRO A 73 24.58 34.80 32.50
C PRO A 73 23.18 34.73 33.13
N PRO A 74 22.80 35.71 33.97
CA PRO A 74 21.51 35.73 34.64
C PRO A 74 20.35 35.71 33.63
N ALA A 75 19.36 34.86 33.89
CA ALA A 75 18.23 34.53 33.02
C ALA A 75 17.23 35.69 32.72
N SER A 76 17.57 36.94 33.00
CA SER A 76 16.63 38.08 32.97
C SER A 76 16.56 38.86 31.65
N GLU A 77 17.29 38.48 30.61
CA GLU A 77 17.22 39.12 29.27
C GLU A 77 16.73 38.18 28.16
N ARG A 78 15.94 37.15 28.51
CA ARG A 78 15.30 36.32 27.48
C ARG A 78 14.08 37.08 26.95
N GLY A 79 14.32 37.92 25.93
CA GLY A 79 13.29 38.61 25.16
C GLY A 79 12.16 37.66 24.79
N GLU A 80 10.94 38.20 24.71
CA GLU A 80 9.71 37.48 24.41
C GLU A 80 9.94 36.52 23.24
N ALA A 81 9.91 35.21 23.52
CA ALA A 81 10.13 34.20 22.51
C ALA A 81 9.09 34.45 21.40
N PRO A 82 9.51 34.55 20.12
CA PRO A 82 8.56 34.77 19.03
C PRO A 82 7.48 33.72 19.14
N ALA A 83 6.22 34.16 19.15
CA ALA A 83 5.08 33.26 19.22
C ALA A 83 5.24 32.22 18.10
N TYR A 84 5.46 30.96 18.49
CA TYR A 84 5.50 29.87 17.53
C TYR A 84 4.15 29.88 16.80
N PRO A 85 4.13 29.86 15.46
CA PRO A 85 2.88 29.81 14.72
C PRO A 85 2.06 28.63 15.25
N GLN A 86 0.89 28.96 15.80
CA GLN A 86 -0.02 27.95 16.32
C GLN A 86 -0.44 27.07 15.14
N PRO A 87 -0.39 25.72 15.25
CA PRO A 87 -0.80 24.84 14.17
C PRO A 87 -2.20 25.23 13.70
N ALA A 88 -2.35 25.42 12.38
CA ALA A 88 -3.66 25.69 11.80
C ALA A 88 -4.63 24.58 12.22
N ALA A 89 -5.88 24.93 12.50
CA ALA A 89 -6.90 23.93 12.80
C ALA A 89 -6.96 22.91 11.65
N PRO A 90 -7.09 21.60 11.94
CA PRO A 90 -7.16 20.59 10.90
C PRO A 90 -8.32 20.91 9.96
N ALA A 91 -8.06 20.87 8.65
CA ALA A 91 -9.11 21.06 7.67
C ALA A 91 -10.20 20.00 7.87
N SER A 92 -11.44 20.43 8.11
CA SER A 92 -12.60 19.55 8.08
C SER A 92 -12.98 19.31 6.62
N PHE A 93 -13.01 18.06 6.18
CA PHE A 93 -13.52 17.70 4.86
C PHE A 93 -14.94 17.19 4.99
N THR A 94 -15.84 17.66 4.12
CA THR A 94 -17.20 17.09 4.02
C THR A 94 -17.12 15.79 3.20
N PRO A 95 -17.47 14.62 3.75
CA PRO A 95 -17.46 13.37 3.00
C PRO A 95 -18.40 13.39 1.80
N TYR A 96 -17.98 12.75 0.71
CA TYR A 96 -18.88 12.47 -0.41
C TYR A 96 -20.01 11.52 -0.01
N ALA A 97 -21.17 11.67 -0.65
CA ALA A 97 -22.28 10.75 -0.47
C ALA A 97 -21.91 9.33 -0.91
N SER A 98 -22.43 8.34 -0.18
CA SER A 98 -22.26 6.92 -0.51
C SER A 98 -22.82 6.63 -1.91
N GLY A 99 -22.08 5.85 -2.71
CA GLY A 99 -22.45 5.54 -4.10
C GLY A 99 -22.10 6.60 -5.14
N THR A 100 -21.35 7.66 -4.78
CA THR A 100 -20.79 8.61 -5.76
C THR A 100 -19.90 7.88 -6.77
N THR A 101 -20.02 8.23 -8.05
CA THR A 101 -19.23 7.66 -9.16
C THR A 101 -18.45 8.75 -9.89
N THR A 102 -17.40 8.32 -10.59
CA THR A 102 -16.47 9.17 -11.35
C THR A 102 -16.61 8.99 -12.87
N GLY A 103 -17.28 7.92 -13.31
CA GLY A 103 -17.35 7.52 -14.72
C GLY A 103 -16.10 6.78 -15.21
N VAL A 104 -15.12 6.52 -14.33
CA VAL A 104 -13.94 5.72 -14.63
C VAL A 104 -14.11 4.34 -14.01
N GLU A 105 -14.25 3.31 -14.86
CA GLU A 105 -14.58 1.94 -14.43
C GLU A 105 -13.67 1.41 -13.31
N ALA A 106 -12.34 1.56 -13.47
CA ALA A 106 -11.36 1.08 -12.50
C ALA A 106 -11.53 1.74 -11.12
N VAL A 107 -11.84 3.04 -11.09
CA VAL A 107 -12.10 3.80 -9.86
C VAL A 107 -13.45 3.41 -9.26
N ASP A 108 -14.50 3.39 -10.08
CA ASP A 108 -15.87 3.15 -9.62
C ASP A 108 -16.03 1.73 -9.04
N ARG A 109 -15.29 0.76 -9.58
CA ARG A 109 -15.17 -0.59 -9.01
C ARG A 109 -14.61 -0.56 -7.58
N VAL A 110 -13.58 0.25 -7.33
CA VAL A 110 -13.00 0.41 -5.98
C VAL A 110 -13.99 1.13 -5.06
N LEU A 111 -14.60 2.24 -5.50
CA LEU A 111 -15.59 2.98 -4.71
C LEU A 111 -16.79 2.11 -4.31
N ALA A 112 -17.28 1.27 -5.22
CA ALA A 112 -18.35 0.32 -4.94
C ALA A 112 -17.96 -0.69 -3.85
N ALA A 113 -16.76 -1.26 -3.91
CA ALA A 113 -16.30 -2.20 -2.88
C ALA A 113 -16.18 -1.55 -1.49
N PHE A 114 -15.73 -0.29 -1.43
CA PHE A 114 -15.66 0.43 -0.16
C PHE A 114 -17.03 0.81 0.39
N THR A 115 -18.01 1.07 -0.48
CA THR A 115 -19.40 1.37 -0.09
C THR A 115 -20.12 0.20 0.58
N THR A 116 -19.88 -1.04 0.13
CA THR A 116 -20.61 -2.23 0.62
C THR A 116 -20.18 -2.72 2.01
N GLY A 117 -19.04 -2.26 2.53
CA GLY A 117 -18.48 -2.80 3.79
C GLY A 117 -17.90 -4.21 3.68
N ASN A 118 -17.94 -4.85 2.50
CA ASN A 118 -17.48 -6.22 2.34
C ASN A 118 -15.95 -6.28 2.25
N LEU A 119 -15.30 -6.74 3.33
CA LEU A 119 -13.84 -6.84 3.41
C LEU A 119 -13.23 -7.72 2.32
N SER A 120 -13.86 -8.84 2.00
CA SER A 120 -13.38 -9.74 0.94
C SER A 120 -13.43 -9.06 -0.43
N SER A 121 -14.46 -8.26 -0.69
CA SER A 121 -14.56 -7.46 -1.93
C SER A 121 -13.53 -6.32 -1.98
N ARG A 122 -13.16 -5.73 -0.85
CA ARG A 122 -12.10 -4.71 -0.79
C ARG A 122 -10.73 -5.35 -1.05
N GLN A 123 -10.45 -6.49 -0.43
CA GLN A 123 -9.17 -7.20 -0.57
C GLN A 123 -8.98 -7.83 -1.95
N SER A 124 -10.06 -8.29 -2.61
CA SER A 124 -9.97 -8.85 -3.96
C SER A 124 -9.54 -7.83 -5.02
N LEU A 125 -9.56 -6.54 -4.70
CA LEU A 125 -9.08 -5.46 -5.56
C LEU A 125 -7.58 -5.21 -5.44
N ILE A 126 -6.88 -5.85 -4.50
CA ILE A 126 -5.43 -5.70 -4.35
C ILE A 126 -4.73 -6.37 -5.54
N SER A 127 -4.01 -5.56 -6.32
CA SER A 127 -3.15 -6.03 -7.40
C SER A 127 -1.74 -6.14 -6.87
N PHE A 128 -1.38 -7.34 -6.42
CA PHE A 128 -0.05 -7.62 -5.89
C PHE A 128 1.02 -7.48 -6.99
N LEU A 129 2.12 -6.83 -6.63
CA LEU A 129 3.29 -6.65 -7.47
C LEU A 129 4.34 -7.73 -7.17
N ALA A 130 4.94 -8.29 -8.20
CA ALA A 130 6.13 -9.14 -8.05
C ALA A 130 7.37 -8.25 -7.91
N ALA A 131 8.09 -8.36 -6.79
CA ALA A 131 9.31 -7.62 -6.52
C ALA A 131 10.41 -8.56 -6.00
N PRO A 132 11.69 -8.30 -6.31
CA PRO A 132 12.78 -9.04 -5.72
C PRO A 132 12.84 -8.74 -4.21
N CYS A 133 12.91 -9.78 -3.39
CA CYS A 133 13.15 -9.60 -1.96
C CYS A 133 14.60 -9.19 -1.70
N THR A 134 14.84 -8.50 -0.59
CA THR A 134 16.17 -8.15 -0.11
C THR A 134 16.42 -8.54 1.33
N ARG A 135 17.66 -8.87 1.68
CA ARG A 135 18.15 -9.05 3.06
C ARG A 135 18.78 -7.78 3.62
N GLU A 136 18.88 -6.73 2.82
CA GLU A 136 19.37 -5.44 3.29
C GLU A 136 18.46 -4.92 4.41
N LYS A 137 19.10 -4.53 5.52
CA LYS A 137 18.40 -3.89 6.64
C LYS A 137 18.30 -2.40 6.35
N GLY A 138 17.14 -1.81 6.61
CA GLY A 138 16.91 -0.38 6.47
C GLY A 138 15.58 -0.06 5.82
N LEU A 139 15.38 1.22 5.50
CA LEU A 139 14.22 1.70 4.76
C LEU A 139 14.43 1.35 3.28
N THR A 140 13.79 0.28 2.83
CA THR A 140 13.78 -0.15 1.43
C THR A 140 12.34 -0.32 0.96
N PRO A 141 12.00 0.07 -0.28
CA PRO A 141 10.70 -0.22 -0.85
C PRO A 141 10.51 -1.70 -1.22
N LEU A 142 11.59 -2.51 -1.13
CA LEU A 142 11.57 -3.92 -1.47
C LEU A 142 11.10 -4.79 -0.29
N PRO A 143 10.42 -5.92 -0.57
CA PRO A 143 10.09 -6.90 0.46
C PRO A 143 11.34 -7.48 1.11
N GLN A 144 11.29 -7.73 2.42
CA GLN A 144 12.36 -8.45 3.11
C GLN A 144 12.32 -9.94 2.76
N CYS A 145 13.45 -10.58 2.46
CA CYS A 145 13.52 -12.02 2.24
C CYS A 145 13.25 -12.80 3.54
N VAL A 146 12.49 -13.91 3.47
CA VAL A 146 12.41 -14.85 4.61
C VAL A 146 13.64 -15.75 4.66
N ALA A 147 13.87 -16.41 5.80
CA ALA A 147 15.09 -17.19 6.05
C ALA A 147 15.40 -18.27 5.00
N SER A 148 14.37 -18.84 4.36
CA SER A 148 14.49 -19.87 3.32
C SER A 148 14.70 -19.34 1.91
N GLU A 149 14.58 -18.02 1.68
CA GLU A 149 14.68 -17.42 0.36
C GLU A 149 16.08 -16.85 0.11
N SER A 150 16.57 -16.98 -1.12
CA SER A 150 17.77 -16.29 -1.58
C SER A 150 17.50 -14.80 -1.84
N GLU A 151 18.54 -13.98 -1.79
CA GLU A 151 18.47 -12.57 -2.24
C GLU A 151 17.86 -12.48 -3.64
N ALA A 152 17.08 -11.43 -3.90
CA ALA A 152 16.40 -11.17 -5.17
C ALA A 152 15.37 -12.23 -5.61
N THR A 153 14.94 -13.13 -4.71
CA THR A 153 13.80 -14.02 -5.00
C THR A 153 12.56 -13.18 -5.26
N LEU A 154 11.85 -13.44 -6.37
CA LEU A 154 10.61 -12.73 -6.66
C LEU A 154 9.51 -13.16 -5.69
N VAL A 155 8.93 -12.19 -5.00
CA VAL A 155 7.79 -12.38 -4.10
C VAL A 155 6.68 -11.40 -4.46
N GLU A 156 5.44 -11.83 -4.26
CA GLU A 156 4.27 -11.00 -4.49
C GLU A 156 3.86 -10.24 -3.23
N GLY A 157 3.62 -8.94 -3.35
CA GLY A 157 3.12 -8.13 -2.25
C GLY A 157 2.57 -6.78 -2.67
N LEU A 158 2.15 -6.03 -1.66
CA LEU A 158 1.51 -4.73 -1.76
C LEU A 158 2.47 -3.68 -1.17
N PRO A 159 2.98 -2.75 -1.98
CA PRO A 159 3.71 -1.61 -1.49
C PRO A 159 2.81 -0.71 -0.63
N ILE A 160 3.31 -0.34 0.55
CA ILE A 160 2.67 0.58 1.48
C ILE A 160 3.59 1.78 1.68
N LEU A 161 3.14 2.98 1.32
CA LEU A 161 3.90 4.19 1.53
C LEU A 161 3.40 4.89 2.81
N GLY A 162 4.23 4.93 3.83
CA GLY A 162 3.99 5.70 5.05
C GLY A 162 5.29 6.37 5.49
N PRO A 163 5.41 6.83 6.75
CA PRO A 163 6.64 7.47 7.25
C PRO A 163 7.91 6.64 7.07
N GLU A 164 7.80 5.31 7.12
CA GLU A 164 8.93 4.39 6.97
C GLU A 164 8.92 3.65 5.62
N GLY A 165 7.79 3.65 4.90
CA GLY A 165 7.58 2.74 3.77
C GLY A 165 7.61 1.26 4.18
N SER A 166 6.80 0.43 3.56
CA SER A 166 6.88 -1.02 3.75
C SER A 166 6.32 -1.76 2.54
N PHE A 167 6.50 -3.08 2.54
CA PHE A 167 5.99 -3.96 1.50
C PHE A 167 5.38 -5.18 2.19
N LEU A 168 4.06 -5.32 2.10
CA LEU A 168 3.35 -6.45 2.70
C LEU A 168 3.27 -7.59 1.70
N ARG A 169 3.83 -8.76 2.01
CA ARG A 169 3.66 -9.93 1.16
C ARG A 169 2.19 -10.32 1.10
N ARG A 170 1.77 -10.99 0.02
CA ARG A 170 0.40 -11.50 -0.12
C ARG A 170 -0.07 -12.32 1.08
N SER A 171 0.82 -13.17 1.61
CA SER A 171 0.55 -14.00 2.80
C SER A 171 0.50 -13.23 4.12
N GLU A 172 0.99 -11.99 4.14
CA GLU A 172 1.08 -11.14 5.33
C GLU A 172 -0.03 -10.09 5.39
N VAL A 173 -0.80 -9.91 4.31
CA VAL A 173 -1.95 -9.00 4.32
C VAL A 173 -2.98 -9.52 5.33
N PRO A 174 -3.24 -8.79 6.42
CA PRO A 174 -4.12 -9.28 7.47
C PRO A 174 -5.57 -9.28 6.97
N ALA A 175 -6.38 -10.19 7.51
CA ALA A 175 -7.78 -10.36 7.09
C ALA A 175 -8.64 -9.10 7.32
N ASP A 176 -8.20 -8.23 8.22
CA ASP A 176 -8.82 -6.94 8.56
C ASP A 176 -8.08 -5.73 7.96
N PHE A 177 -7.21 -5.92 6.97
CA PHE A 177 -6.38 -4.83 6.39
C PHE A 177 -7.19 -3.60 5.95
N PHE A 178 -8.37 -3.82 5.33
CA PHE A 178 -9.31 -2.77 4.97
C PHE A 178 -10.56 -2.75 5.85
N ALA A 179 -10.43 -3.15 7.12
CA ALA A 179 -11.48 -3.00 8.11
C ALA A 179 -11.62 -1.54 8.55
N GLY A 180 -12.85 -1.17 8.92
CA GLY A 180 -13.20 0.16 9.38
C GLY A 180 -14.16 0.90 8.46
N ASP A 181 -14.58 2.05 8.96
CA ASP A 181 -15.41 3.01 8.25
C ASP A 181 -14.52 3.97 7.46
N PHE A 182 -14.81 4.11 6.17
CA PHE A 182 -14.01 4.91 5.24
C PHE A 182 -14.93 5.93 4.58
N HIS A 183 -14.49 7.18 4.59
CA HIS A 183 -15.19 8.29 3.98
C HIS A 183 -14.40 8.79 2.77
N LEU A 184 -15.05 8.84 1.61
CA LEU A 184 -14.43 9.35 0.40
C LEU A 184 -14.19 10.87 0.54
N VAL A 185 -12.93 11.28 0.36
CA VAL A 185 -12.48 12.68 0.45
C VAL A 185 -12.25 13.26 -0.94
N ALA A 186 -11.56 12.55 -1.82
CA ALA A 186 -11.24 13.01 -3.16
C ALA A 186 -10.88 11.86 -4.10
N VAL A 187 -11.00 12.13 -5.40
CA VAL A 187 -10.45 11.29 -6.46
C VAL A 187 -9.77 12.17 -7.49
N TYR A 188 -8.55 11.80 -7.90
CA TYR A 188 -7.79 12.52 -8.90
C TYR A 188 -7.02 11.60 -9.84
N ARG A 189 -6.68 12.11 -11.01
CA ARG A 189 -5.69 11.53 -11.93
C ARG A 189 -4.29 11.88 -11.44
N ILE A 190 -3.39 10.92 -11.49
CA ILE A 190 -2.00 11.14 -11.10
C ILE A 190 -1.25 11.80 -12.27
N LYS A 191 -0.42 12.79 -11.97
CA LYS A 191 0.43 13.47 -12.96
C LYS A 191 1.33 12.45 -13.69
N PRO A 192 1.51 12.57 -15.02
CA PRO A 192 2.42 11.67 -15.73
C PRO A 192 3.88 11.80 -15.24
N GLU A 193 4.26 12.96 -14.70
CA GLU A 193 5.56 13.23 -14.08
C GLU A 193 5.68 12.81 -12.60
N ALA A 194 4.62 12.26 -12.00
CA ALA A 194 4.70 11.73 -10.64
C ALA A 194 5.76 10.61 -10.59
N LEU A 195 6.46 10.50 -9.46
CA LEU A 195 7.54 9.54 -9.28
C LEU A 195 7.00 8.11 -9.47
N GLN A 196 7.43 7.46 -10.56
CA GLN A 196 7.17 6.06 -10.86
C GLN A 196 8.45 5.26 -10.64
N GLU A 197 8.53 4.57 -9.51
CA GLU A 197 9.58 3.56 -9.33
C GLU A 197 9.03 2.18 -9.69
N THR A 198 9.92 1.30 -10.12
CA THR A 198 9.57 -0.05 -10.59
C THR A 198 8.78 -0.85 -9.55
N TYR A 199 9.09 -0.67 -8.25
CA TYR A 199 8.50 -1.44 -7.16
C TYR A 199 7.54 -0.65 -6.26
N THR A 200 7.30 0.62 -6.57
CA THR A 200 6.36 1.50 -5.86
C THR A 200 5.47 2.28 -6.85
N PRO A 201 4.77 1.58 -7.77
CA PRO A 201 4.05 2.24 -8.86
C PRO A 201 3.05 3.26 -8.31
N SER A 202 3.04 4.46 -8.90
CA SER A 202 2.12 5.53 -8.51
C SER A 202 0.68 5.19 -8.89
N GLY A 203 0.45 4.31 -9.87
CA GLY A 203 -0.87 4.07 -10.44
C GLY A 203 -1.29 5.17 -11.42
N GLN A 204 -2.55 5.15 -11.85
CA GLN A 204 -3.14 6.14 -12.75
C GLN A 204 -4.07 7.12 -11.99
N TYR A 205 -4.62 6.67 -10.86
CA TYR A 205 -5.59 7.42 -10.05
C TYR A 205 -5.23 7.32 -8.57
N GLY A 206 -5.51 8.40 -7.84
CA GLY A 206 -5.51 8.43 -6.38
C GLY A 206 -6.93 8.51 -5.85
N ILE A 207 -7.33 7.57 -5.00
CA ILE A 207 -8.58 7.62 -4.23
C ILE A 207 -8.23 7.90 -2.78
N VAL A 208 -8.62 9.07 -2.27
CA VAL A 208 -8.32 9.49 -0.89
C VAL A 208 -9.51 9.18 0.00
N LEU A 209 -9.25 8.38 1.03
CA LEU A 209 -10.21 7.97 2.04
C LEU A 209 -9.78 8.51 3.41
N ALA A 210 -10.73 9.04 4.17
CA ALA A 210 -10.55 9.34 5.58
C ALA A 210 -11.07 8.16 6.42
N GLN A 211 -10.28 7.73 7.39
CA GLN A 211 -10.65 6.71 8.37
C GLN A 211 -10.55 7.29 9.78
N SER A 212 -11.65 7.26 10.54
CA SER A 212 -11.61 7.58 11.96
C SER A 212 -11.15 6.37 12.76
N ARG A 213 -9.98 6.45 13.42
CA ARG A 213 -9.46 5.35 14.26
C ARG A 213 -9.69 5.58 15.75
N ALA A 214 -9.73 6.82 16.18
CA ALA A 214 -10.00 7.22 17.56
C ALA A 214 -10.71 8.57 17.58
N PRO A 215 -11.43 8.92 18.66
CA PRO A 215 -12.02 10.25 18.81
C PRO A 215 -10.96 11.35 18.60
N GLY A 216 -11.16 12.20 17.60
CA GLY A 216 -10.23 13.28 17.26
C GLY A 216 -9.03 12.88 16.40
N SER A 217 -8.93 11.64 15.91
CA SER A 217 -7.87 11.20 15.00
C SER A 217 -8.44 10.64 13.70
N VAL A 218 -8.01 11.24 12.59
CA VAL A 218 -8.34 10.83 11.22
C VAL A 218 -7.06 10.36 10.55
N THR A 219 -7.04 9.14 10.03
CA THR A 219 -5.97 8.67 9.13
C THR A 219 -6.45 8.83 7.70
N PHE A 220 -5.62 9.42 6.85
CA PHE A 220 -5.86 9.48 5.42
C PHE A 220 -5.17 8.31 4.72
N ILE A 221 -5.92 7.62 3.88
CA ILE A 221 -5.45 6.49 3.10
C ILE A 221 -5.67 6.82 1.63
N THR A 222 -4.58 6.91 0.87
CA THR A 222 -4.66 7.08 -0.58
C THR A 222 -4.45 5.73 -1.25
N LEU A 223 -5.49 5.22 -1.90
CA LEU A 223 -5.40 4.04 -2.74
C LEU A 223 -4.89 4.47 -4.11
N ARG A 224 -3.75 3.93 -4.53
CA ARG A 224 -3.23 4.09 -5.88
C ARG A 224 -3.82 3.02 -6.77
N VAL A 225 -4.52 3.45 -7.82
CA VAL A 225 -5.37 2.59 -8.63
C VAL A 225 -4.97 2.68 -10.10
N ASN A 226 -4.98 1.55 -10.78
CA ASN A 226 -4.93 1.43 -12.24
C ASN A 226 -5.99 0.42 -12.71
N GLU A 227 -5.93 0.00 -13.97
CA GLU A 227 -6.86 -0.98 -14.55
C GLU A 227 -6.89 -2.33 -13.80
N SER A 228 -5.77 -2.78 -13.21
CA SER A 228 -5.70 -4.06 -12.49
C SER A 228 -6.22 -4.00 -11.05
N GLY A 229 -6.32 -2.81 -10.45
CA GLY A 229 -6.85 -2.63 -9.10
C GLY A 229 -6.02 -1.66 -8.25
N ILE A 230 -5.97 -1.92 -6.94
CA ILE A 230 -5.16 -1.18 -5.97
C ILE A 230 -3.73 -1.72 -6.05
N VAL A 231 -2.79 -0.89 -6.53
CA VAL A 231 -1.37 -1.26 -6.73
C VAL A 231 -0.44 -0.77 -5.63
N ARG A 232 -0.89 0.21 -4.84
CA ARG A 232 -0.16 0.79 -3.71
C ARG A 232 -1.13 1.45 -2.74
N VAL A 233 -0.78 1.47 -1.46
CA VAL A 233 -1.56 2.17 -0.42
C VAL A 233 -0.65 3.18 0.27
N ASP A 234 -1.02 4.45 0.25
CA ASP A 234 -0.30 5.50 0.97
C ASP A 234 -1.07 5.81 2.25
N ILE A 235 -0.40 5.82 3.39
CA ILE A 235 -0.97 6.04 4.72
C ILE A 235 -0.34 7.28 5.33
N ASP A 236 -1.19 8.24 5.68
CA ASP A 236 -0.80 9.49 6.28
C ASP A 236 -1.70 9.82 7.48
N ARG A 237 -1.13 10.38 8.55
CA ARG A 237 -1.81 10.50 9.85
C ARG A 237 -2.49 11.85 10.06
N ASP A 238 -2.00 12.90 9.41
CA ASP A 238 -2.38 14.26 9.76
C ASP A 238 -2.97 15.02 8.56
N HIS A 239 -2.57 14.67 7.35
CA HIS A 239 -3.07 15.27 6.12
C HIS A 239 -3.26 14.20 5.05
N PRO A 240 -4.05 14.46 3.98
CA PRO A 240 -4.01 13.63 2.79
C PRO A 240 -2.56 13.42 2.35
N ALA A 241 -2.20 12.20 1.95
CA ALA A 241 -0.84 11.89 1.55
C ALA A 241 -0.34 12.90 0.51
N SER A 242 0.82 13.52 0.78
CA SER A 242 1.50 14.51 -0.07
C SER A 242 0.78 15.85 -0.33
N ASP A 243 -0.29 16.20 0.41
CA ASP A 243 -1.09 17.41 0.12
C ASP A 243 -1.55 17.50 -1.35
N PHE A 244 -1.80 16.34 -1.97
CA PHE A 244 -2.12 16.21 -3.40
C PHE A 244 -1.02 16.71 -4.34
N ALA A 245 0.26 16.71 -3.93
CA ALA A 245 1.37 17.20 -4.76
C ALA A 245 1.46 16.50 -6.14
N ASP A 246 1.11 15.22 -6.20
CA ASP A 246 1.11 14.41 -7.42
C ASP A 246 -0.25 14.37 -8.15
N ALA A 247 -1.26 15.10 -7.65
CA ALA A 247 -2.56 15.20 -8.31
C ALA A 247 -2.47 16.08 -9.55
N GLY A 248 -2.95 15.55 -10.68
CA GLY A 248 -3.24 16.30 -11.90
C GLY A 248 -4.66 16.83 -11.84
N ASP A 249 -5.57 16.22 -12.60
CA ASP A 249 -6.98 16.60 -12.61
C ASP A 249 -7.78 15.90 -11.52
N PHE A 250 -8.59 16.65 -10.78
CA PHE A 250 -9.58 16.07 -9.86
C PHE A 250 -10.80 15.57 -10.64
N LEU A 251 -11.14 14.30 -10.41
CA LEU A 251 -12.43 13.73 -10.81
C LEU A 251 -13.50 14.06 -9.76
N LEU A 252 -13.11 14.03 -8.49
CA LEU A 252 -13.90 14.44 -7.33
C LEU A 252 -12.99 15.29 -6.42
N PRO A 253 -13.09 16.63 -6.45
CA PRO A 253 -12.23 17.50 -5.65
C PRO A 253 -12.57 17.41 -4.14
N PRO A 254 -11.63 17.69 -3.22
CA PRO A 254 -11.95 17.76 -1.80
C PRO A 254 -13.09 18.76 -1.55
N GLN A 255 -14.08 18.36 -0.74
CA GLN A 255 -15.18 19.25 -0.36
C GLN A 255 -14.80 20.01 0.91
N PRO A 256 -14.96 21.35 0.93
CA PRO A 256 -14.72 22.17 2.13
C PRO A 256 -15.74 21.91 3.25
#